data_AF-A0A177PIR4-F1
#
_entry.id   AF-A0A177PIR4-F1
#
_cell.length_a   1.000
_cell.length_b   1.000
_cell.length_c   1.000
_cell.angle_alpha   90.00
_cell.angle_beta   90.00
_cell.angle_gamma   90.00
#
_symmetry.space_group_name_H-M   'P 1'
#
loop_
_entity.id
_entity.type
_entity.pdbx_description
1 polymer ?
#
loop_
_entity_poly.entity_id
_entity_poly.type
_entity_poly.pdbx_seq_one_letter_code
_entity_poly.pdbx_strand_id
1 'polypeptide(L)'
;MPDVTFSTPLLHKNVTVYAVAGDTHTILAVAEANKIPIPHDCKDGECGSCLIEVTPLDDKTMGATLTEKEKAQLKSMGKITAEEISRAVVDDIPPKYRLACQYVVRDQDILVKFTGEPGGA
;
A
#
# COMPACT_ATOMS: atom_id res chain seq x y z
N MET A 1 6.17 4.38 17.06
CA MET A 1 6.65 3.14 16.41
C MET A 1 5.41 2.51 15.81
N PRO A 2 5.18 2.70 14.51
CA PRO A 2 3.97 2.25 13.84
C PRO A 2 3.92 0.72 13.69
N ASP A 3 2.75 0.17 13.99
CA ASP A 3 2.44 -1.23 13.77
C ASP A 3 1.91 -1.43 12.35
N VAL A 4 2.67 -2.19 11.55
CA VAL A 4 2.28 -2.57 10.19
C VAL A 4 1.79 -4.01 10.24
N THR A 5 0.48 -4.20 10.15
CA THR A 5 -0.13 -5.53 10.14
C THR A 5 -0.35 -6.00 8.72
N PHE A 6 0.32 -7.06 8.31
CA PHE A 6 0.15 -7.69 7.01
C PHE A 6 -0.89 -8.82 7.07
N SER A 7 -1.87 -8.74 6.18
CA SER A 7 -2.98 -9.69 6.07
C SER A 7 -3.12 -10.14 4.62
N THR A 8 -2.95 -11.43 4.36
CA THR A 8 -3.10 -11.98 3.01
C THR A 8 -3.78 -13.34 3.09
N PRO A 9 -4.64 -13.72 2.12
CA PRO A 9 -5.24 -15.05 2.07
C PRO A 9 -4.21 -16.18 1.99
N LEU A 10 -2.97 -15.89 1.55
CA LEU A 10 -1.88 -16.86 1.51
C LEU A 10 -1.28 -17.15 2.90
N LEU A 11 -1.40 -16.23 3.86
CA LEU A 11 -0.91 -16.44 5.22
C LEU A 11 -2.01 -16.98 6.12
N HIS A 12 -1.72 -18.07 6.84
CA HIS A 12 -2.63 -18.63 7.84
C HIS A 12 -2.89 -17.69 9.03
N LYS A 13 -2.03 -16.69 9.25
CA LYS A 13 -2.13 -15.72 10.35
C LYS A 13 -1.64 -14.34 9.89
N ASN A 14 -2.27 -13.30 10.43
CA ASN A 14 -1.80 -11.93 10.24
C ASN A 14 -0.43 -11.76 10.90
N VAL A 15 0.46 -11.05 10.23
CA VAL A 15 1.82 -10.79 10.70
C VAL A 15 1.96 -9.31 10.98
N THR A 16 2.09 -8.93 12.25
CA THR A 16 2.34 -7.54 12.65
C THR A 16 3.84 -7.34 12.81
N VAL A 17 4.34 -6.30 12.16
CA VAL A 17 5.75 -5.92 12.21
C VAL A 17 5.86 -4.46 12.61
N TYR A 18 6.87 -4.18 13.41
CA TYR A 18 7.14 -2.84 13.91
C TYR A 18 8.01 -2.10 12.88
N ALA A 19 7.45 -1.06 12.28
CA ALA A 19 8.23 -0.19 11.42
C ALA A 19 8.82 0.96 12.26
N VAL A 20 10.03 1.40 11.92
CA VAL A 20 10.65 2.55 12.57
C VAL A 20 10.09 3.80 11.92
N ALA A 21 9.44 4.66 12.70
CA ALA A 21 8.96 5.94 12.21
C ALA A 21 10.14 6.87 11.89
N GLY A 22 10.20 7.38 10.66
CA GLY A 22 11.29 8.25 10.18
C GLY A 22 12.32 7.53 9.33
N ASP A 23 12.34 6.19 9.34
CA ASP A 23 12.97 5.43 8.27
C ASP A 23 12.15 5.67 7.01
N THR A 24 12.73 6.31 6.00
CA THR A 24 12.09 6.55 4.69
C THR A 24 11.91 5.26 3.88
N HIS A 25 11.79 4.13 4.56
CA HIS A 25 11.58 2.81 3.98
C HIS A 25 10.13 2.64 3.55
N THR A 26 9.98 1.97 2.40
CA THR A 26 8.69 1.66 1.81
C THR A 26 8.09 0.43 2.47
N ILE A 27 6.76 0.25 2.37
CA ILE A 27 6.10 -0.98 2.84
C ILE A 27 6.74 -2.21 2.21
N LEU A 28 7.15 -2.10 0.93
CA LEU A 28 7.85 -3.18 0.25
C LEU A 28 9.17 -3.57 0.96
N ALA A 29 9.99 -2.60 1.34
CA ALA A 29 11.23 -2.87 2.06
C ALA A 29 10.99 -3.50 3.44
N VAL A 30 9.97 -3.03 4.17
CA VAL A 30 9.55 -3.60 5.46
C VAL A 30 9.07 -5.03 5.29
N ALA A 31 8.29 -5.31 4.25
CA ALA A 31 7.83 -6.66 3.92
C ALA A 31 8.99 -7.59 3.56
N GLU A 32 9.92 -7.15 2.70
CA GLU A 32 11.12 -7.92 2.34
C GLU A 32 11.97 -8.26 3.58
N ALA A 33 12.20 -7.28 4.47
CA ALA A 33 12.94 -7.47 5.71
C ALA A 33 12.28 -8.49 6.65
N ASN A 34 10.95 -8.57 6.64
CA ASN A 34 10.16 -9.49 7.46
C ASN A 34 9.77 -10.78 6.72
N LYS A 35 10.35 -11.05 5.54
CA LYS A 35 10.11 -12.23 4.71
C LYS A 35 8.64 -12.41 4.29
N ILE A 36 7.95 -11.29 4.06
CA ILE A 36 6.57 -11.28 3.59
C ILE A 36 6.57 -11.29 2.06
N PRO A 37 5.95 -12.29 1.41
CA PRO A 37 6.01 -12.46 -0.03
C PRO A 37 5.05 -11.51 -0.74
N ILE A 38 5.38 -10.22 -0.80
CA ILE A 38 4.64 -9.25 -1.62
C ILE A 38 5.15 -9.36 -3.07
N PRO A 39 4.28 -9.59 -4.05
CA PRO A 39 4.69 -9.61 -5.45
C PRO A 39 5.22 -8.23 -5.87
N HIS A 40 6.44 -8.17 -6.38
CA HIS A 40 7.05 -6.95 -6.91
C HIS A 40 7.89 -7.27 -8.15
N ASP A 41 7.81 -6.42 -9.16
CA ASP A 41 8.52 -6.64 -10.44
C ASP A 41 9.50 -5.50 -10.74
N CYS A 42 9.05 -4.25 -10.60
CA CYS A 42 9.77 -3.07 -11.06
C CYS A 42 10.37 -2.18 -9.96
N LYS A 43 9.79 -2.17 -8.75
CA LYS A 43 10.10 -1.23 -7.64
C LYS A 43 9.94 0.28 -7.95
N ASP A 44 9.70 0.68 -9.20
CA ASP A 44 9.49 2.08 -9.65
C ASP A 44 8.00 2.50 -9.76
N GLY A 45 7.07 1.58 -9.50
CA GLY A 45 5.63 1.85 -9.59
C GLY A 45 5.06 1.80 -11.02
N GLU A 46 5.77 1.23 -11.99
CA GLU A 46 5.30 1.05 -13.38
C GLU A 46 4.47 -0.22 -13.60
N CYS A 47 4.77 -1.28 -12.86
CA CYS A 47 4.22 -2.61 -13.07
C CYS A 47 2.87 -2.84 -12.38
N GLY A 48 2.64 -2.22 -11.21
CA GLY A 48 1.42 -2.42 -10.43
C GLY A 48 1.33 -3.77 -9.69
N SER A 49 2.35 -4.63 -9.80
CA SER A 49 2.36 -5.96 -9.18
C SER A 49 2.24 -5.90 -7.65
N CYS A 50 2.80 -4.85 -7.04
CA CYS A 50 2.82 -4.63 -5.59
C CYS A 50 1.58 -3.92 -5.05
N LEU A 51 0.41 -4.23 -5.64
CA LEU A 51 -0.86 -3.69 -5.19
C LEU A 51 -1.17 -4.15 -3.76
N ILE A 52 -1.44 -3.17 -2.90
CA ILE A 52 -1.83 -3.39 -1.51
C ILE A 52 -3.05 -2.53 -1.19
N GLU A 53 -3.89 -3.02 -0.30
CA GLU A 53 -4.95 -2.26 0.35
C GLU A 53 -4.43 -1.79 1.71
N VAL A 54 -4.37 -0.48 1.94
CA VAL A 54 -3.91 0.11 3.20
C VAL A 54 -5.13 0.64 3.95
N THR A 55 -5.38 0.11 5.13
CA THR A 55 -6.42 0.59 6.05
C THR A 55 -5.74 1.17 7.28
N PRO A 56 -5.83 2.48 7.54
CA PRO A 56 -5.37 3.04 8.81
C PRO A 56 -6.22 2.44 9.95
N LEU A 57 -5.55 2.00 11.01
CA LEU A 57 -6.19 1.53 12.24
C LEU A 57 -6.45 2.71 13.21
N ASP A 58 -5.68 3.78 13.07
CA ASP A 58 -5.87 5.02 13.81
C ASP A 58 -6.89 5.94 13.13
N ASP A 59 -7.55 6.81 13.90
CA ASP A 59 -8.56 7.76 13.40
C ASP A 59 -7.95 8.85 12.48
N LYS A 60 -6.61 8.93 12.43
CA LYS A 60 -5.88 9.84 11.55
C LYS A 60 -5.74 9.28 10.14
N THR A 61 -6.67 9.65 9.27
CA THR A 61 -6.46 9.54 7.83
C THR A 61 -5.44 10.58 7.38
N MET A 62 -4.17 10.18 7.29
CA MET A 62 -3.13 11.04 6.72
C MET A 62 -3.30 11.11 5.20
N GLY A 63 -3.48 12.34 4.69
CA GLY A 63 -3.44 12.62 3.26
C GLY A 63 -2.18 12.05 2.62
N ALA A 64 -2.36 11.33 1.52
CA ALA A 64 -1.28 10.66 0.83
C ALA A 64 -1.36 11.00 -0.66
N THR A 65 -0.46 11.86 -1.11
CA THR A 65 -0.33 12.25 -2.52
C THR A 65 -0.06 11.01 -3.37
N LEU A 66 -0.97 10.71 -4.29
CA LEU A 66 -0.74 9.69 -5.32
C LEU A 66 0.02 10.31 -6.48
N THR A 67 1.06 9.64 -6.94
CA THR A 67 1.75 10.06 -8.16
C THR A 67 0.89 9.76 -9.39
N GLU A 68 1.12 10.50 -10.47
CA GLU A 68 0.43 10.29 -11.77
C GLU A 68 0.58 8.84 -12.26
N LYS A 69 1.77 8.25 -12.07
CA LYS A 69 2.07 6.85 -12.42
C LYS A 69 1.20 5.86 -11.64
N GLU A 70 1.10 6.04 -10.32
CA GLU A 70 0.32 5.17 -9.46
C GLU A 70 -1.17 5.22 -9.83
N LYS A 71 -1.71 6.42 -10.09
CA LYS A 71 -3.10 6.60 -10.55
C LYS A 71 -3.36 5.88 -11.87
N ALA A 72 -2.46 6.02 -12.84
CA ALA A 72 -2.60 5.37 -14.14
C ALA A 72 -2.64 3.84 -13.98
N GLN A 73 -1.80 3.30 -13.10
CA GLN A 73 -1.73 1.86 -12.90
C GLN A 73 -2.91 1.30 -12.11
N LEU A 74 -3.32 1.96 -11.03
CA LEU A 74 -4.53 1.59 -10.28
C LEU A 74 -5.78 1.62 -11.18
N LYS A 75 -5.85 2.59 -12.11
CA LYS A 75 -6.91 2.69 -13.12
C LYS A 75 -6.83 1.56 -14.15
N SER A 76 -5.63 1.26 -14.65
CA SER A 76 -5.39 0.18 -15.63
C SER A 76 -5.81 -1.19 -15.06
N MET A 77 -5.57 -1.40 -13.76
CA MET A 77 -5.96 -2.60 -13.03
C MET A 77 -7.44 -2.64 -12.64
N GLY A 78 -8.22 -1.59 -12.90
CA GLY A 78 -9.63 -1.50 -12.55
C GLY A 78 -9.93 -1.46 -11.04
N LYS A 79 -8.93 -1.14 -10.20
CA LYS A 79 -9.09 -1.09 -8.74
C LYS A 79 -9.62 0.25 -8.23
N ILE A 80 -9.50 1.30 -9.05
CA ILE A 80 -10.05 2.63 -8.78
C ILE A 80 -10.63 3.22 -10.07
N THR A 81 -11.74 3.93 -9.94
CA THR A 81 -12.34 4.67 -11.06
C THR A 81 -11.64 6.02 -11.27
N ALA A 82 -11.73 6.57 -12.50
CA ALA A 82 -11.19 7.90 -12.78
C ALA A 82 -11.83 8.99 -11.89
N GLU A 83 -13.11 8.84 -11.56
CA GLU A 83 -13.83 9.75 -10.66
C GLU A 83 -13.35 9.64 -9.21
N GLU A 84 -13.05 8.44 -8.72
CA GLU A 84 -12.43 8.24 -7.42
C GLU A 84 -11.01 8.79 -7.35
N ILE A 85 -10.22 8.69 -8.42
CA ILE A 85 -8.90 9.34 -8.49
C ILE A 85 -9.06 10.86 -8.38
N SER A 86 -10.00 11.45 -9.12
CA SER A 86 -10.24 12.90 -9.05
C SER A 86 -10.70 13.33 -7.66
N ARG A 87 -11.62 12.58 -7.03
CA ARG A 87 -12.03 12.84 -5.63
C ARG A 87 -10.87 12.67 -4.66
N ALA A 88 -10.03 11.65 -4.81
CA ALA A 88 -8.86 11.47 -3.97
C ALA A 88 -7.88 12.65 -4.06
N VAL A 89 -7.79 13.31 -5.22
CA VAL A 89 -6.96 14.50 -5.41
C VAL A 89 -7.62 15.78 -4.88
N VAL A 90 -8.94 15.90 -5.04
CA VAL A 90 -9.70 17.11 -4.67
C VAL A 90 -10.04 17.13 -3.19
N ASP A 91 -10.56 16.02 -2.67
CA ASP A 91 -10.98 15.86 -1.27
C ASP A 91 -9.82 15.45 -0.34
N ASP A 92 -8.61 15.25 -0.88
CA ASP A 92 -7.41 14.74 -0.19
C ASP A 92 -7.65 13.39 0.52
N ILE A 93 -8.66 12.64 0.08
CA ILE A 93 -9.02 11.33 0.65
C ILE A 93 -8.11 10.27 0.02
N PRO A 94 -7.22 9.61 0.77
CA PRO A 94 -6.38 8.57 0.22
C PRO A 94 -7.24 7.36 -0.21
N PRO A 95 -7.04 6.81 -1.41
CA PRO A 95 -7.73 5.61 -1.84
C PRO A 95 -7.24 4.41 -1.05
N LYS A 96 -8.12 3.42 -0.89
CA LYS A 96 -7.82 2.18 -0.18
C LYS A 96 -6.67 1.40 -0.82
N TYR A 97 -6.61 1.40 -2.15
CA TYR A 97 -5.58 0.70 -2.92
C TYR A 97 -4.37 1.60 -3.21
N ARG A 98 -3.18 1.08 -2.94
CA ARG A 98 -1.88 1.76 -3.05
C ARG A 98 -0.83 0.78 -3.58
N LEU A 99 0.28 1.30 -4.08
CA LEU A 99 1.45 0.50 -4.44
C LEU A 99 2.45 0.45 -3.28
N ALA A 100 2.82 -0.75 -2.84
CA ALA A 100 3.73 -0.94 -1.70
C ALA A 100 5.11 -0.31 -1.90
N CYS A 101 5.57 -0.23 -3.16
CA CYS A 101 6.85 0.41 -3.51
C CYS A 101 6.82 1.94 -3.37
N GLN A 102 5.67 2.58 -3.53
CA GLN A 102 5.53 4.04 -3.45
C GLN A 102 5.04 4.50 -2.06
N TYR A 103 4.51 3.58 -1.25
CA TYR A 103 4.02 3.91 0.08
C TYR A 103 5.16 3.86 1.11
N VAL A 104 5.50 5.02 1.66
CA VAL A 104 6.43 5.16 2.79
C VAL A 104 5.67 5.06 4.10
N VAL A 105 6.14 4.23 5.03
CA VAL A 105 5.51 4.06 6.34
C VAL A 105 5.67 5.35 7.15
N ARG A 106 4.56 5.84 7.70
CA ARG A 106 4.52 7.00 8.61
C ARG A 106 4.28 6.51 10.03
N ASP A 107 4.37 7.40 11.02
CA ASP A 107 4.06 7.09 12.44
C ASP A 107 2.54 6.94 12.66
N GLN A 108 1.95 5.94 12.01
CA GLN A 108 0.55 5.53 12.12
C GLN A 108 0.42 4.01 12.00
N ASP A 109 -0.52 3.44 12.74
CA ASP A 109 -0.80 2.01 12.68
C ASP A 109 -1.65 1.70 11.45
N ILE A 110 -1.19 0.73 10.65
CA ILE A 110 -1.83 0.38 9.38
C ILE A 110 -2.01 -1.12 9.22
N LEU A 111 -3.14 -1.50 8.66
CA LEU A 111 -3.42 -2.83 8.18
C LEU A 111 -3.21 -2.87 6.65
N VAL A 112 -2.23 -3.64 6.23
CA VAL A 112 -1.86 -3.86 4.83
C VAL A 112 -2.43 -5.20 4.37
N LYS A 113 -3.39 -5.15 3.45
CA LYS A 113 -3.97 -6.33 2.83
C LYS A 113 -3.48 -6.51 1.40
N PHE A 114 -3.18 -7.73 1.00
CA PHE A 114 -2.76 -8.02 -0.37
C PHE A 114 -3.14 -9.45 -0.76
N THR A 115 -3.47 -9.69 -2.03
CA THR A 115 -3.91 -11.02 -2.49
C THR A 115 -2.73 -11.99 -2.63
N GLY A 116 -1.51 -11.47 -2.84
CA GLY A 116 -0.29 -12.25 -3.03
C GLY A 116 -0.06 -12.66 -4.49
N GLU A 117 -1.03 -12.41 -5.36
CA GLU A 117 -0.91 -12.55 -6.80
C GLU A 117 -0.50 -11.22 -7.44
N PRO A 118 0.41 -11.23 -8.43
CA PRO A 118 0.82 -10.01 -9.12
C PRO A 118 -0.40 -9.36 -9.76
N GLY A 119 -0.71 -8.13 -9.35
CA GLY A 119 -1.82 -7.37 -9.90
C GLY A 119 -3.17 -7.53 -9.17
N GLY A 120 -3.21 -8.22 -8.02
CA GLY A 120 -4.41 -8.25 -7.20
C GLY A 120 -5.57 -9.06 -7.79
N ALA A 121 -5.27 -10.11 -8.56
CA ALA A 121 -6.26 -11.03 -9.14
C ALA A 121 -7.17 -11.63 -8.07
#